data_AF-Q8NS89-F1
#
_entry.id   AF-Q8NS89-F1
#
_cell.length_a   1.000
_cell.length_b   1.000
_cell.length_c   1.000
_cell.angle_alpha   90.00
_cell.angle_beta   90.00
_cell.angle_gamma   90.00
#
_symmetry.space_group_name_H-M   'P 1'
#
loop_
_entity.id
_entity.type
_entity.pdbx_description
1 polymer ?
#
loop_
_entity_poly.entity_id
_entity_poly.type
_entity_poly.pdbx_seq_one_letter_code
_entity_poly.pdbx_strand_id
1 'polypeptide(L)'
;MDSSLGSVVLMLFSVVLIAVVCISMTRMAAQAKLDRHSSAGIRSRHTQASNAAWKEGHSAALPLIYTIGWVAAITTPIAIATELALGTPWGILSDLAGMLCEVAVLLLATRVANNAARSVI
;
A
#
# COMPACT_ATOMS: atom_id res chain seq x y z
N MET A 1 -3.51 7.92 -29.92
CA MET A 1 -3.65 7.52 -28.51
C MET A 1 -3.44 8.79 -27.72
N ASP A 2 -4.51 9.33 -27.18
CA ASP A 2 -4.54 10.68 -26.63
C ASP A 2 -3.72 10.67 -25.35
N SER A 3 -2.73 11.57 -25.22
CA SER A 3 -1.74 11.54 -24.15
C SER A 3 -2.36 11.52 -22.74
N SER A 4 -3.59 12.01 -22.61
CA SER A 4 -4.43 12.02 -21.41
C SER A 4 -4.84 10.61 -20.95
N LEU A 5 -5.44 9.82 -21.84
CA LEU A 5 -5.88 8.45 -21.53
C LEU A 5 -4.70 7.55 -21.17
N GLY A 6 -3.57 7.71 -21.87
CA GLY A 6 -2.34 6.99 -21.55
C GLY A 6 -1.82 7.30 -20.14
N SER A 7 -1.96 8.54 -19.69
CA SER A 7 -1.51 8.98 -18.36
C SER A 7 -2.37 8.39 -17.25
N VAL A 8 -3.70 8.40 -17.39
CA VAL A 8 -4.60 7.84 -16.36
C VAL A 8 -4.41 6.33 -16.25
N VAL A 9 -4.31 5.61 -17.36
CA VAL A 9 -4.04 4.17 -17.35
C VAL A 9 -2.70 3.83 -16.67
N LEU A 10 -1.65 4.61 -16.91
CA LEU A 10 -0.35 4.45 -16.25
C LEU A 10 -0.42 4.69 -14.74
N MET A 11 -1.18 5.70 -14.30
CA MET A 11 -1.34 5.98 -12.87
C MET A 11 -2.15 4.88 -12.18
N LEU A 12 -3.29 4.46 -12.75
CA LEU A 12 -4.10 3.35 -12.22
C LEU A 12 -3.28 2.06 -12.11
N PHE A 13 -2.48 1.75 -13.14
CA PHE A 13 -1.58 0.60 -13.10
C PHE A 13 -0.56 0.72 -11.97
N SER A 14 -0.01 1.91 -11.73
CA SER A 14 0.97 2.15 -10.66
C SER A 14 0.36 1.96 -9.27
N VAL A 15 -0.86 2.48 -9.05
CA VAL A 15 -1.63 2.31 -7.80
C VAL A 15 -1.87 0.82 -7.50
N VAL A 16 -2.38 0.08 -8.48
CA VAL A 16 -2.60 -1.37 -8.33
C VAL A 16 -1.29 -2.13 -8.10
N LEU A 17 -0.23 -1.79 -8.83
CA LEU A 17 1.08 -2.42 -8.66
C LEU A 17 1.64 -2.19 -7.24
N ILE A 18 1.56 -0.96 -6.74
CA ILE A 18 2.01 -0.61 -5.38
C ILE A 18 1.23 -1.41 -4.34
N ALA A 19 -0.10 -1.44 -4.44
CA ALA A 19 -0.94 -2.20 -3.52
C ALA A 19 -0.56 -3.69 -3.50
N VAL A 20 -0.43 -4.31 -4.66
CA VAL A 20 -0.07 -5.74 -4.80
C VAL A 20 1.32 -6.01 -4.21
N VAL A 21 2.30 -5.17 -4.51
CA VAL A 21 3.67 -5.31 -4.01
C VAL A 21 3.71 -5.16 -2.49
N CYS A 22 3.07 -4.13 -1.94
CA CYS A 22 2.99 -3.90 -0.49
C CYS A 22 2.30 -5.07 0.25
N ILE A 23 1.20 -5.59 -0.29
CA ILE A 23 0.50 -6.76 0.27
C ILE A 23 1.40 -7.99 0.26
N SER A 24 2.04 -8.26 -0.89
CA SER A 24 2.89 -9.43 -1.07
C SER A 24 4.08 -9.43 -0.12
N MET A 25 4.78 -8.29 -0.03
CA MET A 25 5.95 -8.12 0.84
C MET A 25 5.57 -8.22 2.32
N THR A 26 4.50 -7.54 2.75
CA THR A 26 4.06 -7.59 4.16
C THR A 26 3.64 -9.00 4.55
N ARG A 27 2.93 -9.70 3.67
CA ARG A 27 2.51 -11.09 3.89
C ARG A 27 3.71 -12.03 3.96
N MET A 28 4.69 -11.88 3.07
CA MET A 28 5.91 -12.69 3.10
C MET A 28 6.72 -12.46 4.38
N ALA A 29 6.78 -11.22 4.87
CA ALA A 29 7.44 -10.88 6.13
C ALA A 29 6.71 -11.45 7.35
N ALA A 30 5.38 -11.39 7.39
CA ALA A 30 4.59 -12.01 8.46
C ALA A 30 4.69 -13.55 8.48
N GLN A 31 4.89 -14.18 7.31
CA GLN A 31 5.11 -15.63 7.20
C GLN A 31 6.54 -16.06 7.52
N ALA A 32 7.41 -15.15 7.99
CA ALA A 32 8.84 -15.39 8.21
C ALA A 32 9.60 -15.90 6.96
N LYS A 33 9.06 -15.62 5.76
CA LYS A 33 9.70 -15.93 4.47
C LYS A 33 10.62 -14.81 3.98
N LEU A 34 10.51 -13.63 4.59
CA LEU A 34 11.42 -12.50 4.39
C LEU A 34 12.27 -12.35 5.64
N ASP A 35 13.57 -12.55 5.47
CA ASP A 35 14.56 -12.34 6.52
C ASP A 35 14.65 -10.85 6.88
N ARG A 36 14.98 -10.53 8.13
CA ARG A 36 15.07 -9.12 8.59
C ARG A 36 16.16 -8.32 7.86
N HIS A 37 17.12 -9.04 7.27
CA HIS A 37 18.22 -8.48 6.47
C HIS A 37 17.84 -8.23 5.01
N SER A 38 16.63 -8.62 4.60
CA SER A 38 16.12 -8.32 3.28
C SER A 38 15.93 -6.82 3.09
N SER A 39 16.17 -6.32 1.87
CA SER A 39 15.90 -4.93 1.48
C SER A 39 14.41 -4.60 1.38
N ALA A 40 13.54 -5.60 1.59
CA ALA A 40 12.11 -5.57 1.35
C ALA A 40 11.30 -5.68 2.67
N GLY A 41 10.40 -4.72 2.92
CA GLY A 41 9.46 -4.73 4.07
C GLY A 41 9.38 -3.39 4.83
N ILE A 42 8.57 -3.36 5.89
CA ILE A 42 8.44 -2.18 6.77
C ILE A 42 9.65 -2.16 7.71
N ARG A 43 10.61 -1.28 7.43
CA ARG A 43 11.85 -1.14 8.22
C ARG A 43 11.72 0.02 9.21
N SER A 44 11.63 -0.33 10.49
CA SER A 44 11.71 0.60 11.61
C SER A 44 12.74 0.10 12.63
N ARG A 45 13.26 1.00 13.47
CA ARG A 45 14.19 0.63 14.55
C ARG A 45 13.67 -0.53 15.40
N HIS A 46 12.35 -0.57 15.63
CA HIS A 46 11.71 -1.59 16.44
C HIS A 46 11.50 -2.90 15.66
N THR A 47 10.97 -2.84 14.43
CA THR A 47 10.74 -4.06 13.61
C THR A 47 12.03 -4.82 13.29
N GLN A 48 13.19 -4.15 13.27
CA GLN A 48 14.49 -4.79 13.03
C GLN A 48 15.20 -5.31 14.31
N ALA A 49 14.67 -5.03 15.51
CA ALA A 49 15.35 -5.34 16.77
C ALA A 49 15.45 -6.86 17.03
N SER A 50 14.43 -7.62 16.68
CA SER A 50 14.40 -9.08 16.84
C SER A 50 13.55 -9.76 15.77
N ASN A 51 13.76 -11.06 15.53
CA ASN A 51 12.93 -11.83 14.60
C ASN A 51 11.46 -11.90 15.06
N ALA A 52 11.23 -11.89 16.37
CA ALA A 52 9.89 -11.80 16.96
C ALA A 52 9.24 -10.44 16.62
N ALA A 53 9.95 -9.34 16.82
CA ALA A 53 9.46 -7.99 16.50
C ALA A 53 9.20 -7.80 15.00
N TRP A 54 10.01 -8.42 14.13
CA TRP A 54 9.80 -8.43 12.68
C TRP A 54 8.50 -9.12 12.30
N LYS A 55 8.26 -10.32 12.83
CA LYS A 55 7.07 -11.12 12.54
C LYS A 55 5.80 -10.46 13.09
N GLU A 56 5.82 -10.04 14.35
CA GLU A 56 4.66 -9.41 15.01
C GLU A 56 4.32 -8.06 14.38
N GLY A 57 5.32 -7.24 14.04
CA GLY A 57 5.09 -5.96 13.36
C GLY A 57 4.40 -6.13 12.01
N HIS A 58 4.83 -7.11 11.19
CA HIS A 58 4.22 -7.38 9.89
C HIS A 58 2.87 -8.11 10.01
N SER A 59 2.70 -8.97 11.02
CA SER A 59 1.43 -9.63 11.34
C SER A 59 0.34 -8.62 11.73
N ALA A 60 0.70 -7.63 12.56
CA ALA A 60 -0.21 -6.55 12.95
C ALA A 60 -0.53 -5.58 11.81
N ALA A 61 0.40 -5.40 10.86
CA ALA A 61 0.21 -4.52 9.70
C ALA A 61 -0.61 -5.16 8.57
N LEU A 62 -0.61 -6.50 8.46
CA LEU A 62 -1.35 -7.26 7.44
C LEU A 62 -2.82 -6.85 7.25
N PRO A 63 -3.66 -6.73 8.29
CA PRO A 63 -5.07 -6.34 8.11
C PRO A 63 -5.22 -4.94 7.50
N LEU A 64 -4.37 -3.99 7.89
CA LEU A 64 -4.33 -2.64 7.29
C LEU A 64 -3.82 -2.67 5.86
N ILE A 65 -2.79 -3.46 5.58
CA ILE A 65 -2.27 -3.60 4.22
C ILE A 65 -3.30 -4.24 3.28
N TYR A 66 -4.14 -5.18 3.76
CA TYR A 66 -5.26 -5.69 2.98
C TYR A 66 -6.32 -4.61 2.68
N THR A 67 -6.52 -3.63 3.57
CA THR A 67 -7.43 -2.51 3.27
C THR A 67 -6.94 -1.65 2.11
N ILE A 68 -5.62 -1.58 1.85
CA ILE A 68 -5.09 -0.90 0.66
C ILE A 68 -5.58 -1.57 -0.62
N GLY A 69 -5.60 -2.91 -0.66
CA GLY A 69 -6.13 -3.65 -1.83
C GLY A 69 -7.58 -3.32 -2.12
N TRP A 70 -8.40 -3.13 -1.08
CA TRP A 70 -9.79 -2.68 -1.22
C TRP A 70 -9.90 -1.22 -1.64
N VAL A 71 -9.05 -0.34 -1.09
CA VAL A 71 -8.99 1.07 -1.50
C VAL A 71 -8.62 1.16 -2.98
N ALA A 72 -7.60 0.45 -3.45
CA ALA A 72 -7.22 0.38 -4.85
C ALA A 72 -8.38 -0.13 -5.73
N ALA A 73 -9.04 -1.22 -5.32
CA ALA A 73 -10.14 -1.83 -6.05
C ALA A 73 -11.38 -0.93 -6.16
N ILE A 74 -11.59 0.00 -5.22
CA ILE A 74 -12.71 0.94 -5.23
C ILE A 74 -12.33 2.25 -5.94
N THR A 75 -11.15 2.78 -5.68
CA THR A 75 -10.68 4.05 -6.25
C THR A 75 -10.43 3.95 -7.75
N THR A 76 -9.90 2.82 -8.24
CA THR A 76 -9.65 2.56 -9.66
C THR A 76 -10.93 2.69 -10.52
N PRO A 77 -12.04 1.98 -10.26
CA PRO A 77 -13.26 2.12 -11.04
C PRO A 77 -13.92 3.50 -10.87
N ILE A 78 -13.78 4.15 -9.71
CA ILE A 78 -14.25 5.52 -9.51
C ILE A 78 -13.49 6.49 -10.42
N ALA A 79 -12.17 6.39 -10.48
CA ALA A 79 -11.34 7.24 -11.35
C ALA A 79 -11.66 7.05 -12.83
N ILE A 80 -11.89 5.80 -13.26
CA ILE A 80 -12.34 5.50 -14.63
C ILE A 80 -13.73 6.10 -14.89
N ALA A 81 -14.66 5.94 -13.95
CA ALA A 81 -16.02 6.46 -14.09
C ALA A 81 -16.05 8.00 -14.15
N THR A 82 -15.24 8.68 -13.33
CA THR A 82 -15.15 10.14 -13.33
C THR A 82 -14.45 10.67 -14.58
N GLU A 83 -13.44 9.97 -15.10
CA GLU A 83 -12.83 10.32 -16.39
C GLU A 83 -13.84 10.21 -17.54
N LEU A 84 -14.61 9.12 -17.60
CA LEU A 84 -15.60 8.89 -18.66
C LEU A 84 -16.80 9.85 -18.56
N ALA A 85 -17.22 10.23 -17.35
CA ALA A 85 -18.42 11.04 -17.14
C ALA A 85 -18.15 12.55 -17.16
N LEU A 86 -17.02 13.00 -16.60
CA LEU A 86 -16.72 14.42 -16.34
C LEU A 86 -15.50 14.92 -17.13
N GLY A 87 -14.77 14.02 -17.79
CA GLY A 87 -13.58 14.32 -18.56
C GLY A 87 -12.27 14.21 -17.78
N THR A 88 -11.17 14.38 -18.49
CA THR A 88 -9.79 14.12 -18.02
C THR A 88 -9.39 14.80 -16.70
N PRO A 89 -9.68 16.10 -16.43
CA PRO A 89 -9.21 16.73 -15.19
C PRO A 89 -9.82 16.10 -13.93
N TRP A 90 -11.05 15.58 -14.02
CA TRP A 90 -11.73 14.93 -12.90
C TRP A 90 -11.22 13.51 -12.67
N GLY A 91 -10.84 12.79 -13.74
CA GLY A 91 -10.15 11.50 -13.64
C GLY A 91 -8.83 11.62 -12.89
N ILE A 92 -7.99 12.59 -13.28
CA ILE A 92 -6.70 12.86 -12.62
C ILE A 92 -6.89 13.22 -11.14
N LEU A 93 -7.83 14.11 -10.81
CA LEU A 93 -8.09 14.49 -9.41
C LEU A 93 -8.58 13.31 -8.56
N SER A 94 -9.43 12.45 -9.14
CA SER A 94 -9.96 11.26 -8.46
C SER A 94 -8.85 10.25 -8.18
N ASP A 95 -7.97 10.03 -9.17
CA ASP A 95 -6.83 9.13 -9.04
C ASP A 95 -5.80 9.65 -8.02
N LEU A 96 -5.52 10.95 -8.03
CA LEU A 96 -4.61 11.60 -7.06
C LEU A 96 -5.18 11.52 -5.63
N ALA A 97 -6.50 11.66 -5.47
CA ALA A 97 -7.16 11.42 -4.19
C ALA A 97 -7.06 9.95 -3.75
N GLY A 98 -7.20 9.00 -4.68
CA GLY A 98 -6.98 7.58 -4.43
C GLY A 98 -5.55 7.28 -3.95
N MET A 99 -4.56 7.85 -4.62
CA MET A 99 -3.15 7.71 -4.25
C MET A 99 -2.86 8.28 -2.86
N LEU A 100 -3.42 9.45 -2.51
CA LEU A 100 -3.29 10.03 -1.17
C LEU A 100 -3.91 9.13 -0.09
N CYS A 101 -5.06 8.52 -0.38
CA CYS A 101 -5.69 7.54 0.51
C CYS A 101 -4.79 6.32 0.74
N GLU A 102 -4.20 5.75 -0.32
CA GLU A 102 -3.26 4.63 -0.17
C GLU A 102 -2.04 4.99 0.68
N VAL A 103 -1.45 6.16 0.43
CA VAL A 103 -0.32 6.66 1.22
C VAL A 103 -0.71 6.80 2.69
N ALA A 104 -1.90 7.35 2.99
CA ALA A 104 -2.38 7.46 4.36
C ALA A 104 -2.51 6.09 5.04
N VAL A 105 -3.04 5.08 4.35
CA VAL A 105 -3.17 3.72 4.89
C VAL A 105 -1.79 3.06 5.08
N LEU A 106 -0.83 3.27 4.16
CA LEU A 106 0.55 2.80 4.32
C LEU A 106 1.23 3.41 5.54
N LEU A 107 1.02 4.70 5.79
CA LEU A 107 1.54 5.38 6.98
C LEU A 107 0.92 4.82 8.26
N LEU A 108 -0.39 4.54 8.26
CA LEU A 108 -1.07 3.90 9.40
C LEU A 108 -0.57 2.46 9.62
N ALA A 109 -0.42 1.68 8.56
CA ALA A 109 0.14 0.32 8.63
C ALA A 109 1.56 0.34 9.22
N THR A 110 2.38 1.32 8.81
CA THR A 110 3.73 1.52 9.36
C THR A 110 3.71 1.86 10.84
N ARG A 111 2.78 2.72 11.28
CA ARG A 111 2.61 3.06 12.70
C ARG A 111 2.18 1.86 13.52
N VAL A 112 1.22 1.07 13.04
CA VAL A 112 0.77 -0.15 13.71
C VAL A 112 1.88 -1.19 13.77
N ALA A 113 2.63 -1.39 12.69
CA ALA A 113 3.79 -2.28 12.66
C ALA A 113 4.83 -1.88 13.72
N ASN A 114 5.11 -0.57 13.82
CA ASN A 114 6.09 -0.05 14.76
C ASN A 114 5.64 -0.18 16.22
N ASN A 115 4.36 0.06 16.50
CA ASN A 115 3.79 -0.10 17.84
C ASN A 115 3.76 -1.57 18.27
N ALA A 116 3.35 -2.48 17.38
CA ALA A 116 3.36 -3.91 17.64
C ALA A 116 4.78 -4.41 17.88
N ALA A 117 5.74 -4.04 17.03
CA ALA A 117 7.14 -4.37 17.23
C ALA A 117 7.67 -3.87 18.57
N ARG A 118 7.33 -2.65 18.99
CA ARG A 118 7.73 -2.09 20.29
C ARG A 118 7.20 -2.89 21.50
N SER A 119 6.10 -3.62 21.35
CA SER A 119 5.53 -4.43 22.44
C SER A 119 6.26 -5.76 22.69
N VAL A 120 7.18 -6.14 21.79
CA VAL A 120 7.88 -7.45 21.79
C VAL A 120 9.41 -7.32 21.84
N ILE A 121 9.91 -6.11 22.10
CA ILE A 121 11.33 -5.79 22.29
C ILE A 121 11.54 -5.37 23.74
#